data_AF-A0A9E0IGG6-F1
#
_entry.id   AF-A0A9E0IGG6-F1
#
_cell.length_a   1.000
_cell.length_b   1.000
_cell.length_c   1.000
_cell.angle_alpha   90.00
_cell.angle_beta   90.00
_cell.angle_gamma   90.00
#
_symmetry.space_group_name_H-M   'P 1'
#
loop_
_entity.id
_entity.type
_entity.pdbx_description
1 polymer ?
#
loop_
_entity_poly.entity_id
_entity_poly.type
_entity_poly.pdbx_seq_one_letter_code
_entity_poly.pdbx_strand_id
1 'polypeptide(L)'
;MMAVTVALPAHMVSLLREHGLAESWVITLPAAIGVIQVAGRLLMYFFEHHMNPHRVNQLVPMLIPFGLLVLLADGGRGDASVWLAGGFVLLYGLGNGMLTIVRGTAIALYVSRSHAATLNGVLGLPLALARAAAPLLLGVLWSPLVGYRHGLWLMLALSLIGIAALVLAQRLSLHQRGPIN
;
A
#
# COMPACT_ATOMS: atom_id res chain seq x y z
N MET A 1 2.58 1.54 5.61
CA MET A 1 2.36 0.90 4.29
C MET A 1 2.77 -0.56 4.23
N MET A 2 3.96 -0.94 4.70
CA MET A 2 4.45 -2.32 4.54
C MET A 2 3.50 -3.42 5.06
N ALA A 3 2.85 -3.20 6.22
CA ALA A 3 1.92 -4.17 6.78
C ALA A 3 0.84 -4.57 5.76
N VAL A 4 0.25 -3.57 5.08
CA VAL A 4 -0.78 -3.77 4.05
C VAL A 4 -0.23 -4.53 2.85
N THR A 5 0.93 -4.12 2.34
CA THR A 5 1.51 -4.67 1.10
C THR A 5 2.00 -6.11 1.23
N VAL A 6 2.15 -6.61 2.47
CA VAL A 6 2.67 -7.94 2.76
C VAL A 6 1.58 -8.87 3.25
N ALA A 7 0.70 -8.39 4.13
CA ALA A 7 -0.34 -9.25 4.70
C ALA A 7 -1.56 -9.41 3.79
N LEU A 8 -1.94 -8.39 3.00
CA LEU A 8 -3.08 -8.55 2.09
C LEU A 8 -2.85 -9.63 1.03
N PRO A 9 -1.72 -9.72 0.32
CA PRO A 9 -1.51 -10.78 -0.67
C PRO A 9 -1.61 -12.18 -0.08
N ALA A 10 -1.12 -12.37 1.15
CA ALA A 10 -1.17 -13.65 1.85
C ALA A 10 -2.61 -14.10 2.18
N HIS A 11 -3.52 -13.14 2.41
CA HIS A 11 -4.91 -13.42 2.76
C HIS A 11 -5.89 -13.11 1.61
N MET A 12 -5.41 -12.69 0.44
CA MET A 12 -6.25 -12.12 -0.62
C MET A 12 -7.31 -13.09 -1.12
N VAL A 13 -6.92 -14.35 -1.35
CA VAL A 13 -7.84 -15.41 -1.82
C VAL A 13 -8.93 -15.65 -0.78
N SER A 14 -8.55 -15.84 0.49
CA SER A 14 -9.49 -16.05 1.59
C SER A 14 -10.43 -14.86 1.79
N LEU A 15 -9.87 -13.65 1.71
CA LEU A 15 -10.60 -12.39 1.83
C LEU A 15 -11.67 -12.26 0.74
N LEU A 16 -11.31 -12.45 -0.54
CA LEU A 16 -12.25 -12.34 -1.65
C LEU A 16 -13.30 -13.46 -1.63
N ARG A 17 -12.92 -14.68 -1.25
CA ARG A 17 -13.86 -15.81 -1.11
C ARG A 17 -14.89 -15.56 -0.02
N GLU A 18 -14.46 -15.05 1.14
CA GLU A 18 -15.36 -14.71 2.26
C GLU A 18 -16.35 -13.60 1.90
N HIS A 19 -15.97 -12.72 0.97
CA HIS A 19 -16.82 -11.68 0.43
C HIS A 19 -17.85 -12.22 -0.59
N GLY A 20 -17.88 -13.54 -0.85
CA GLY A 20 -18.90 -14.19 -1.70
C GLY A 20 -18.65 -14.09 -3.20
N LEU A 21 -17.44 -13.70 -3.61
CA LEU A 21 -17.06 -13.67 -5.04
C LEU A 21 -17.00 -15.08 -5.61
N ALA A 22 -17.42 -15.22 -6.87
CA ALA A 22 -17.27 -16.48 -7.61
C ALA A 22 -15.78 -16.89 -7.70
N GLU A 23 -15.51 -18.19 -7.64
CA GLU A 23 -14.14 -18.76 -7.63
C GLU A 23 -13.27 -18.26 -8.80
N SER A 24 -13.86 -18.01 -9.97
CA SER A 24 -13.16 -17.42 -11.11
C SER A 24 -12.52 -16.06 -10.76
N TRP A 25 -13.24 -15.20 -10.05
CA TRP A 25 -12.77 -13.88 -9.62
C TRP A 25 -11.81 -13.95 -8.44
N VAL A 26 -12.05 -14.86 -7.50
CA VAL A 26 -11.18 -15.13 -6.34
C VAL A 26 -9.76 -15.46 -6.77
N ILE A 27 -9.57 -16.09 -7.94
CA ILE A 27 -8.25 -16.43 -8.49
C ILE A 27 -7.74 -15.34 -9.45
N THR A 28 -8.60 -14.85 -10.34
CA THR A 28 -8.20 -13.92 -11.41
C THR A 28 -7.76 -12.57 -10.86
N LEU A 29 -8.46 -12.03 -9.86
CA LEU A 29 -8.13 -10.72 -9.31
C LEU A 29 -6.75 -10.72 -8.61
N PRO A 30 -6.42 -11.66 -7.70
CA PRO A 30 -5.08 -11.73 -7.13
C PRO A 30 -3.98 -11.99 -8.17
N ALA A 31 -4.25 -12.84 -9.17
CA ALA A 31 -3.30 -13.12 -10.24
C ALA A 31 -2.98 -11.87 -11.08
N ALA A 32 -3.98 -11.01 -11.32
CA ALA A 32 -3.82 -9.76 -12.07
C ALA A 32 -2.95 -8.72 -11.36
N ILE A 33 -2.75 -8.82 -10.04
CA ILE A 33 -1.96 -7.87 -9.25
C ILE A 33 -0.56 -7.68 -9.83
N GLY A 34 0.11 -8.76 -10.25
CA GLY A 34 1.46 -8.69 -10.81
C GLY A 34 1.53 -7.84 -12.09
N VAL A 35 0.58 -8.05 -13.00
CA VAL A 35 0.48 -7.29 -14.26
C VAL A 35 0.17 -5.82 -13.97
N ILE A 36 -0.78 -5.55 -13.06
CA ILE A 36 -1.15 -4.18 -12.66
C ILE A 36 0.04 -3.46 -12.01
N GLN A 37 0.85 -4.14 -11.21
CA GLN A 37 2.06 -3.55 -10.61
C GLN A 37 3.06 -3.09 -11.68
N VAL A 38 3.28 -3.91 -12.70
CA VAL A 38 4.15 -3.56 -13.82
C VAL A 38 3.57 -2.37 -14.60
N ALA A 39 2.27 -2.40 -14.89
CA ALA A 39 1.58 -1.29 -15.55
C ALA A 39 1.71 0.03 -14.76
N GLY A 40 1.59 -0.01 -13.43
CA GLY A 40 1.80 1.16 -12.57
C GLY A 40 3.23 1.71 -12.65
N ARG A 41 4.25 0.84 -12.75
CA ARG A 41 5.64 1.27 -12.93
C ARG A 41 5.89 1.88 -14.31
N LEU A 42 5.30 1.30 -15.36
CA LEU A 42 5.36 1.85 -16.71
C LEU A 42 4.68 3.23 -16.77
N LEU A 43 3.52 3.38 -16.13
CA LEU A 43 2.85 4.67 -16.00
C LEU A 43 3.75 5.69 -15.31
N MET A 44 4.41 5.33 -14.21
CA MET A 44 5.36 6.26 -13.59
C MET A 44 6.51 6.62 -14.53
N TYR A 45 7.11 5.63 -15.20
CA TYR A 45 8.23 5.86 -16.13
C TYR A 45 7.89 6.83 -17.26
N PHE A 46 6.71 6.71 -17.88
CA PHE A 46 6.32 7.61 -18.96
C PHE A 46 5.95 9.02 -18.47
N PHE A 47 5.37 9.14 -17.28
CA PHE A 47 4.84 10.40 -16.77
C PHE A 47 5.76 11.11 -15.77
N GLU A 48 6.83 10.49 -15.27
CA GLU A 48 7.71 11.06 -14.24
C GLU A 48 8.30 12.41 -14.63
N HIS A 49 8.62 12.61 -15.91
CA HIS A 49 9.18 13.85 -16.43
C HIS A 49 8.22 15.04 -16.37
N HIS A 50 6.91 14.78 -16.35
CA HIS A 50 5.86 15.80 -16.33
C HIS A 50 5.27 16.03 -14.94
N MET A 51 5.63 15.19 -13.96
CA MET A 51 5.01 15.21 -12.63
C MET A 51 5.97 15.77 -11.58
N ASN A 52 5.45 16.60 -10.68
CA ASN A 52 6.21 17.05 -9.53
C ASN A 52 6.51 15.85 -8.59
N PRO A 53 7.78 15.49 -8.35
CA PRO A 53 8.15 14.32 -7.55
C PRO A 53 7.56 14.34 -6.13
N HIS A 54 7.38 15.52 -5.55
CA HIS A 54 6.77 15.67 -4.23
C HIS A 54 5.28 15.28 -4.23
N ARG A 55 4.55 15.64 -5.29
CA ARG A 55 3.14 15.24 -5.44
C ARG A 55 3.01 13.75 -5.71
N VAL A 56 3.87 13.18 -6.56
CA VAL A 56 3.90 11.73 -6.82
C VAL A 56 4.13 10.97 -5.51
N ASN A 57 5.10 11.42 -4.71
CA ASN A 57 5.41 10.80 -3.43
C ASN A 57 4.24 10.85 -2.43
N GLN A 58 3.32 11.80 -2.54
CA GLN A 58 2.12 11.87 -1.70
C GLN A 58 0.96 11.05 -2.26
N LEU A 59 0.68 11.16 -3.56
CA LEU A 59 -0.50 10.58 -4.20
C LEU A 59 -0.40 9.06 -4.37
N VAL A 60 0.76 8.55 -4.77
CA VAL A 60 0.93 7.11 -5.03
C VAL A 60 0.68 6.27 -3.77
N PRO A 61 1.24 6.61 -2.59
CA PRO A 61 0.93 5.87 -1.37
C PRO A 61 -0.56 5.93 -1.01
N MET A 62 -1.30 6.99 -1.35
CA MET A 62 -2.73 7.10 -1.04
C MET A 62 -3.58 6.06 -1.79
N LEU A 63 -3.12 5.51 -2.92
CA LEU A 63 -3.85 4.48 -3.66
C LEU A 63 -4.18 3.26 -2.79
N ILE A 64 -3.29 2.87 -1.88
CA ILE A 64 -3.49 1.71 -1.00
C ILE A 64 -4.65 1.92 0.00
N PRO A 65 -4.69 2.98 0.84
CA PRO A 65 -5.83 3.25 1.71
C PRO A 65 -7.11 3.50 0.94
N PHE A 66 -7.05 4.14 -0.25
CA PHE A 66 -8.24 4.26 -1.09
C PHE A 66 -8.76 2.88 -1.52
N GLY A 67 -7.87 1.97 -1.94
CA GLY A 67 -8.26 0.58 -2.22
C GLY A 67 -8.89 -0.09 -1.00
N LEU A 68 -8.31 0.05 0.19
CA LEU A 68 -8.88 -0.48 1.43
C LEU A 68 -10.26 0.10 1.73
N LEU A 69 -10.48 1.40 1.49
CA LEU A 69 -11.79 2.04 1.66
C LEU A 69 -12.82 1.49 0.67
N VAL A 70 -12.43 1.27 -0.59
CA VAL A 70 -13.31 0.64 -1.60
C VAL A 70 -13.72 -0.76 -1.15
N LEU A 71 -12.77 -1.54 -0.62
CA LEU A 71 -13.06 -2.87 -0.09
C LEU A 71 -13.95 -2.82 1.16
N LEU A 72 -13.69 -1.89 2.09
CA LEU A 72 -14.48 -1.72 3.30
C LEU A 72 -15.90 -1.20 3.03
N ALA A 73 -16.11 -0.47 1.93
CA ALA A 73 -17.41 0.06 1.51
C ALA A 73 -18.41 -1.05 1.14
N ASP A 74 -17.92 -2.22 0.74
CA ASP A 74 -18.74 -3.40 0.48
C ASP A 74 -19.43 -3.95 1.75
N GLY A 75 -18.91 -3.58 2.93
CA GLY A 75 -19.56 -3.86 4.21
C GLY A 75 -19.48 -5.31 4.68
N GLY A 76 -18.80 -6.20 3.93
CA GLY A 76 -18.59 -7.60 4.30
C GLY A 76 -19.88 -8.41 4.36
N ARG A 77 -20.89 -8.06 3.55
CA ARG A 77 -22.24 -8.64 3.58
C ARG A 77 -22.38 -9.96 2.82
N GLY A 78 -21.31 -10.47 2.22
CA GLY A 78 -21.31 -11.75 1.48
C GLY A 78 -21.79 -11.65 0.03
N ASP A 79 -22.17 -10.45 -0.44
CA ASP A 79 -22.58 -10.18 -1.82
C ASP A 79 -21.65 -9.17 -2.47
N ALA A 80 -20.33 -9.41 -2.40
CA ALA A 80 -19.39 -8.40 -2.83
C ALA A 80 -19.49 -8.10 -4.33
N SER A 81 -19.58 -6.82 -4.64
CA SER A 81 -19.55 -6.39 -6.03
C SER A 81 -18.18 -6.65 -6.63
N VAL A 82 -18.14 -7.47 -7.70
CA VAL A 82 -16.93 -7.72 -8.51
C VAL A 82 -16.25 -6.40 -8.91
N TRP A 83 -17.03 -5.35 -9.13
CA TRP A 83 -16.51 -4.01 -9.44
C TRP A 83 -15.76 -3.37 -8.27
N LEU A 84 -16.25 -3.50 -7.03
CA LEU A 84 -15.56 -3.01 -5.85
C LEU A 84 -14.28 -3.81 -5.58
N ALA A 85 -14.34 -5.14 -5.69
CA ALA A 85 -13.17 -5.99 -5.56
C ALA A 85 -12.12 -5.70 -6.64
N GLY A 86 -12.54 -5.53 -7.89
CA GLY A 86 -11.68 -5.13 -9.00
C GLY A 86 -11.08 -3.75 -8.81
N GLY A 87 -11.87 -2.78 -8.35
CA GLY A 87 -11.41 -1.43 -8.02
C GLY A 87 -10.37 -1.43 -6.91
N PHE A 88 -10.59 -2.20 -5.84
CA PHE A 88 -9.61 -2.42 -4.78
C PHE A 88 -8.32 -3.04 -5.34
N VAL A 89 -8.40 -4.14 -6.10
CA VAL A 89 -7.23 -4.80 -6.68
C VAL A 89 -6.45 -3.88 -7.62
N LEU A 90 -7.15 -3.06 -8.41
CA LEU A 90 -6.53 -2.08 -9.28
C LEU A 90 -5.76 -1.03 -8.47
N LEU A 91 -6.41 -0.38 -7.50
CA LEU A 91 -5.79 0.64 -6.66
C LEU A 91 -4.62 0.08 -5.83
N TYR A 92 -4.82 -1.09 -5.23
CA TYR A 92 -3.81 -1.80 -4.46
C TYR A 92 -2.62 -2.20 -5.34
N GLY A 93 -2.86 -2.79 -6.52
CA GLY A 93 -1.83 -3.22 -7.46
C GLY A 93 -1.00 -2.05 -7.97
N LEU A 94 -1.66 -0.96 -8.40
CA LEU A 94 -0.99 0.26 -8.85
C LEU A 94 -0.16 0.88 -7.73
N GLY A 95 -0.77 1.07 -6.54
CA GLY A 95 -0.12 1.62 -5.37
C GLY A 95 1.09 0.79 -4.95
N ASN A 96 0.94 -0.54 -4.85
CA ASN A 96 2.01 -1.44 -4.45
C ASN A 96 3.18 -1.45 -5.46
N GLY A 97 2.87 -1.47 -6.76
CA GLY A 97 3.87 -1.48 -7.82
C GLY A 97 4.72 -0.21 -7.84
N MET A 98 4.08 0.94 -7.64
CA MET A 98 4.72 2.25 -7.64
C MET A 98 5.38 2.61 -6.30
N LEU A 99 4.93 2.04 -5.17
CA LEU A 99 5.44 2.37 -3.83
C LEU A 99 6.94 2.10 -3.68
N THR A 100 7.49 1.12 -4.41
CA THR A 100 8.94 0.83 -4.37
C THR A 100 9.77 1.98 -4.95
N ILE A 101 9.27 2.65 -5.99
CA ILE A 101 9.94 3.79 -6.61
C ILE A 101 9.81 5.01 -5.69
N VAL A 102 8.59 5.31 -5.22
CA VAL A 102 8.31 6.40 -4.28
C VAL A 102 9.13 6.28 -3.01
N ARG A 103 9.32 5.07 -2.48
CA ARG A 103 10.16 4.87 -1.31
C ARG A 103 11.61 5.29 -1.56
N GLY A 104 12.17 4.92 -2.72
CA GLY A 104 13.52 5.30 -3.11
C GLY A 104 13.68 6.82 -3.25
N THR A 105 12.76 7.45 -3.98
CA THR A 105 12.80 8.90 -4.21
C THR A 105 12.53 9.69 -2.93
N ALA A 106 11.62 9.24 -2.07
CA ALA A 106 11.33 9.88 -0.79
C ALA A 106 12.53 9.86 0.16
N ILE A 107 13.26 8.74 0.25
CA ILE A 107 14.49 8.66 1.05
C ILE A 107 15.55 9.64 0.51
N ALA A 108 15.72 9.66 -0.82
CA ALA A 108 16.69 10.53 -1.48
C ALA A 108 16.35 12.03 -1.33
N LEU A 109 15.06 12.39 -1.34
CA LEU A 109 14.62 13.79 -1.27
C LEU A 109 14.51 14.32 0.15
N TYR A 110 13.98 13.51 1.08
CA TYR A 110 13.56 13.98 2.41
C TYR A 110 14.48 13.56 3.56
N VAL A 111 15.29 12.53 3.38
CA VAL A 111 16.13 11.99 4.46
C VAL A 111 17.59 12.30 4.20
N SER A 112 18.22 11.56 3.29
CA SER A 112 19.61 11.77 2.92
C SER A 112 19.97 10.86 1.75
N ARG A 113 20.57 11.39 0.69
CA ARG A 113 21.13 10.57 -0.39
C ARG A 113 22.36 9.77 0.07
N SER A 114 23.24 10.38 0.88
CA SER A 114 24.51 9.76 1.31
C SER A 114 24.32 8.68 2.37
N HIS A 115 23.33 8.80 3.25
CA HIS A 115 23.08 7.84 4.33
C HIS A 115 21.94 6.85 4.03
N ALA A 116 21.40 6.86 2.81
CA ALA A 116 20.30 5.97 2.43
C ALA A 116 20.66 4.47 2.59
N ALA A 117 21.91 4.10 2.29
CA ALA A 117 22.39 2.73 2.45
C ALA A 117 22.47 2.32 3.93
N THR A 118 23.07 3.16 4.78
CA THR A 118 23.17 2.93 6.23
C THR A 118 21.80 2.86 6.89
N LEU A 119 20.88 3.76 6.52
CA LEU A 119 19.52 3.76 7.05
C LEU A 119 18.76 2.49 6.66
N ASN A 120 18.86 2.04 5.39
CA ASN A 120 18.26 0.78 4.98
C ASN A 120 18.89 -0.43 5.67
N GLY A 121 20.18 -0.39 5.98
CA GLY A 121 20.88 -1.43 6.77
C GLY A 121 20.32 -1.54 8.19
N VAL A 122 20.26 -0.41 8.92
CA VAL A 122 19.75 -0.37 10.31
C VAL A 122 18.26 -0.73 10.37
N LEU A 123 17.47 -0.26 9.41
CA LEU A 123 16.05 -0.58 9.34
C LEU A 123 15.76 -2.00 8.83
N GLY A 124 16.78 -2.72 8.32
CA GLY A 124 16.62 -4.03 7.70
C GLY A 124 15.98 -5.06 8.63
N LEU A 125 16.57 -5.28 9.81
CA LEU A 125 16.07 -6.27 10.78
C LEU A 125 14.68 -5.92 11.33
N PRO A 126 14.41 -4.69 11.84
CA PRO A 126 13.07 -4.32 12.29
C PRO A 126 12.00 -4.49 11.20
N LEU A 127 12.34 -4.12 9.96
CA LEU A 127 11.43 -4.24 8.83
C LEU A 127 11.18 -5.70 8.45
N ALA A 128 12.18 -6.58 8.55
CA ALA A 128 12.01 -8.01 8.32
C ALA A 128 11.08 -8.64 9.36
N LEU A 129 11.27 -8.32 10.65
CA LEU A 129 10.40 -8.81 11.73
C LEU A 129 8.97 -8.33 11.55
N ALA A 130 8.77 -7.05 11.26
CA ALA A 130 7.43 -6.51 10.98
C ALA A 130 6.79 -7.15 9.73
N ARG A 131 7.59 -7.51 8.72
CA ARG A 131 7.12 -8.20 7.51
C ARG A 131 6.65 -9.61 7.81
N ALA A 132 7.38 -10.33 8.66
CA ALA A 132 6.99 -11.67 9.10
C ALA A 132 5.75 -11.64 10.01
N ALA A 133 5.67 -10.65 10.90
CA ALA A 133 4.55 -10.52 11.85
C ALA A 133 3.24 -10.08 11.17
N ALA A 134 3.30 -9.28 10.09
CA ALA A 134 2.10 -8.67 9.52
C ALA A 134 1.03 -9.69 9.05
N PRO A 135 1.34 -10.74 8.26
CA PRO A 135 0.35 -11.75 7.90
C PRO A 135 -0.19 -12.50 9.12
N LEU A 136 0.69 -12.85 10.07
CA LEU A 136 0.29 -13.55 11.30
C LEU A 136 -0.72 -12.73 12.11
N LEU A 137 -0.44 -11.43 12.31
CA LEU A 137 -1.34 -10.53 13.02
C LEU A 137 -2.68 -10.37 12.29
N LEU A 138 -2.68 -10.28 10.96
CA LEU A 138 -3.91 -10.22 10.18
C LEU A 138 -4.74 -11.51 10.34
N GLY A 139 -4.09 -12.66 10.31
CA GLY A 139 -4.74 -13.96 10.55
C GLY A 139 -5.30 -14.11 11.96
N VAL A 140 -4.58 -13.64 12.99
CA VAL A 140 -5.08 -13.65 14.39
C VAL A 140 -6.28 -12.72 14.58
N LEU A 141 -6.34 -11.62 13.83
CA LEU A 141 -7.47 -10.67 13.88
C LEU A 141 -8.69 -11.16 13.10
N TRP A 142 -8.57 -12.25 12.35
CA TRP A 142 -9.70 -12.86 11.66
C TRP A 142 -10.58 -13.62 12.66
N SER A 143 -11.90 -13.51 12.51
CA SER A 143 -12.83 -14.38 13.26
C SER A 143 -14.07 -14.71 12.43
N PRO A 144 -14.78 -15.82 12.74
CA PRO A 144 -15.97 -16.22 11.98
C PRO A 144 -17.13 -15.21 12.01
N LEU A 145 -17.18 -14.32 13.02
CA LEU A 145 -18.27 -13.37 13.21
C LEU A 145 -18.08 -12.06 12.43
N VAL A 146 -16.83 -11.66 12.21
CA VAL A 146 -16.48 -10.32 11.67
C VAL A 146 -15.50 -10.38 10.51
N GLY A 147 -14.99 -11.57 10.19
CA GLY A 147 -14.02 -11.80 9.14
C GLY A 147 -12.74 -11.00 9.33
N TYR A 148 -12.21 -10.49 8.22
CA TYR A 148 -11.03 -9.63 8.19
C TYR A 148 -11.30 -8.17 8.59
N ARG A 149 -12.54 -7.79 8.96
CA ARG A 149 -12.94 -6.38 9.10
C ARG A 149 -12.06 -5.58 10.06
N HIS A 150 -11.77 -6.11 11.25
CA HIS A 150 -10.88 -5.45 12.22
C HIS A 150 -9.45 -5.31 11.68
N GLY A 151 -8.94 -6.36 11.04
CA GLY A 151 -7.63 -6.35 10.39
C GLY A 151 -7.53 -5.30 9.28
N LEU A 152 -8.56 -5.17 8.45
CA LEU A 152 -8.64 -4.16 7.38
C LEU A 152 -8.66 -2.74 7.95
N TRP A 153 -9.41 -2.48 9.03
CA TRP A 153 -9.41 -1.17 9.70
C TRP A 153 -8.06 -0.84 10.33
N LEU A 154 -7.40 -1.81 10.98
CA LEU A 154 -6.06 -1.64 11.51
C LEU A 154 -5.05 -1.32 10.40
N MET A 155 -5.12 -2.05 9.28
CA MET A 155 -4.31 -1.80 8.09
C MET A 155 -4.54 -0.40 7.52
N LEU A 156 -5.80 0.03 7.43
CA LEU A 156 -6.15 1.37 6.99
C LEU A 156 -5.53 2.41 7.92
N ALA A 157 -5.69 2.28 9.24
CA ALA A 157 -5.09 3.18 10.22
C ALA A 157 -3.55 3.24 10.08
N LEU A 158 -2.87 2.10 10.01
CA LEU A 158 -1.42 2.02 9.82
C LEU A 158 -0.96 2.62 8.49
N SER A 159 -1.78 2.52 7.45
CA SER A 159 -1.49 3.15 6.15
C SER A 159 -1.59 4.67 6.22
N LEU A 160 -2.63 5.20 6.88
CA LEU A 160 -2.82 6.63 7.10
C LEU A 160 -1.72 7.22 7.98
N ILE A 161 -1.30 6.53 9.04
CA ILE A 161 -0.14 6.92 9.86
C ILE A 161 1.13 7.00 8.99
N GLY A 162 1.36 6.02 8.12
CA GLY A 162 2.50 6.04 7.20
C GLY A 162 2.48 7.23 6.24
N ILE A 163 1.32 7.60 5.72
CA ILE A 163 1.15 8.77 4.86
C ILE A 163 1.36 10.07 5.65
N ALA A 164 0.80 10.18 6.85
CA ALA A 164 0.99 11.34 7.72
C ALA A 164 2.47 11.54 8.06
N ALA A 165 3.20 10.47 8.38
CA ALA A 165 4.64 10.51 8.62
C ALA A 165 5.42 10.99 7.39
N LEU A 166 5.05 10.53 6.18
CA LEU A 166 5.65 10.97 4.93
C LEU A 166 5.42 12.46 4.66
N VAL A 167 4.17 12.93 4.84
CA VAL A 167 3.82 14.35 4.67
C VAL A 167 4.57 15.21 5.69
N LEU A 168 4.71 14.76 6.94
CA LEU A 168 5.48 15.45 7.96
C LEU A 168 6.96 15.53 7.59
N ALA A 169 7.56 14.41 7.17
CA ALA A 169 8.97 14.38 6.73
C ALA A 169 9.21 15.32 5.54
N GLN A 170 8.30 15.36 4.57
CA GLN A 170 8.36 16.29 3.46
C GLN A 170 8.28 17.74 3.93
N ARG A 171 7.34 18.08 4.82
CA ARG A 171 7.20 19.44 5.36
C ARG A 171 8.47 19.87 6.10
N LEU A 172 9.04 19.02 6.94
CA LEU A 172 10.26 19.32 7.68
C LEU A 172 11.45 19.53 6.73
N SER A 173 11.60 18.67 5.73
CA SER A 173 12.67 18.78 4.74
C SER A 173 12.58 20.05 3.88
N LEU A 174 11.37 20.43 3.47
CA LEU A 174 11.15 21.64 2.67
C LEU A 174 11.39 22.93 3.49
N HIS A 175 11.03 22.95 4.78
CA HIS A 175 11.34 24.10 5.65
C HIS A 175 12.84 24.26 5.89
N GLN A 176 13.58 23.16 6.05
CA GLN A 176 15.04 23.21 6.30
C GLN A 176 15.85 23.68 5.08
N ARG A 177 15.29 23.60 3.87
CA ARG A 177 16.02 23.99 2.65
C ARG A 177 15.97 25.50 2.34
N GLY A 178 15.14 26.29 3.03
CA GLY A 178 14.99 27.74 2.79
C GLY A 178 14.57 28.08 1.35
N PRO A 179 14.06 29.29 1.06
CA PRO A 179 13.99 29.77 -0.32
C PRO A 179 15.42 29.87 -0.84
N ILE A 180 15.69 29.19 -1.96
CA ILE A 180 16.94 29.31 -2.69
C ILE A 180 16.97 30.76 -3.21
N ASN A 181 17.77 31.62 -2.58
CA ASN A 181 18.22 32.88 -3.16
C ASN A 181 19.43 32.61 -4.06
#